data_AF-A0A5C3NRV8-F1
#
_entry.id   AF-A0A5C3NRV8-F1
#
_cell.length_a   1.000
_cell.length_b   1.000
_cell.length_c   1.000
_cell.angle_alpha   90.00
_cell.angle_beta   90.00
_cell.angle_gamma   90.00
#
_symmetry.space_group_name_H-M   'P 1'
#
loop_
_entity.id
_entity.type
_entity.pdbx_description
1 polymer ?
#
loop_
_entity_poly.entity_id
_entity_poly.type
_entity_poly.pdbx_seq_one_letter_code
_entity_poly.pdbx_strand_id
1 'polypeptide(L)'
;ADGRTRVLQETDSMTTMNSLTRWKKQHEDSGYIFQKNAVLTRATIAQLRRRKVHTLFRWVKGHSGHHRNEEADKLAAIGAAKPVGDPIDLTIPPTLRVSGAKLSVMTQKMAYRAIRNLKDKHVDERPRTEANLNRITSGIQGAFGIQLSEETVWKSLRAKHVTRATSQFLWMAVHDGFMIGTHWLRTNMPADLQERATCTRCGECETMTHITMECNAIGQEIVWQLLKKLWLLTGARWHKPCW
;
A
#
# COMPACT_ATOMS: atom_id res chain seq x y z
N ALA A 1 -6.78 43.89 -13.44
CA ALA A 1 -6.12 43.73 -12.12
C ALA A 1 -4.65 44.08 -12.28
N ASP A 2 -4.16 45.04 -11.51
CA ASP A 2 -2.82 45.61 -11.61
C ASP A 2 -1.74 44.51 -11.52
N GLY A 3 -0.85 44.47 -12.52
CA GLY A 3 0.12 43.38 -12.73
C GLY A 3 1.27 43.33 -11.72
N ARG A 4 1.14 44.03 -10.59
CA ARG A 4 2.19 44.24 -9.57
C ARG A 4 1.82 43.77 -8.16
N THR A 5 0.59 43.35 -7.92
CA THR A 5 0.17 43.00 -6.55
C THR A 5 0.66 41.61 -6.15
N ARG A 6 1.54 41.58 -5.15
CA ARG A 6 2.00 40.34 -4.49
C ARG A 6 0.80 39.56 -3.99
N VAL A 7 0.84 38.23 -4.14
CA VAL A 7 -0.17 37.34 -3.57
C VAL A 7 0.34 36.80 -2.25
N LEU A 8 -0.47 36.94 -1.22
CA LEU A 8 -0.29 36.22 0.04
C LEU A 8 -1.31 35.08 0.08
N GLN A 9 -0.81 33.85 0.04
CA GLN A 9 -1.62 32.64 0.19
C GLN A 9 -1.57 32.20 1.66
N GLU A 10 -2.71 32.29 2.34
CA GLU A 10 -2.89 31.75 3.68
C GLU A 10 -3.37 30.30 3.58
N THR A 11 -2.83 29.42 4.43
CA THR A 11 -3.22 28.01 4.50
C THR A 11 -2.91 27.43 5.87
N ASP A 12 -3.78 26.56 6.36
CA ASP A 12 -3.55 25.75 7.56
C ASP A 12 -2.75 24.46 7.28
N SER A 13 -2.63 24.08 6.01
CA SER A 13 -1.91 22.90 5.57
C SER A 13 -0.41 23.13 5.54
N MET A 14 0.24 22.94 6.70
CA MET A 14 1.70 23.03 6.83
C MET A 14 2.42 22.08 5.86
N THR A 15 1.89 20.88 5.64
CA THR A 15 2.44 19.90 4.69
C THR A 15 2.43 20.43 3.26
N THR A 16 1.32 21.02 2.82
CA THR A 16 1.21 21.59 1.47
C THR A 16 2.16 22.78 1.31
N MET A 17 2.15 23.70 2.28
CA MET A 17 3.05 24.85 2.27
C MET A 17 4.51 24.41 2.17
N ASN A 18 4.95 23.45 3.01
CA ASN A 18 6.32 22.96 3.00
C ASN A 18 6.69 22.25 1.70
N SER A 19 5.77 21.49 1.09
CA SER A 19 5.99 20.85 -0.21
C SER A 19 6.27 21.85 -1.33
N LEU A 20 5.57 22.99 -1.32
CA LEU A 20 5.69 24.05 -2.34
C LEU A 20 6.87 25.00 -2.10
N THR A 21 7.35 25.09 -0.85
CA THR A 21 8.40 26.04 -0.43
C THR A 21 9.68 25.32 -0.03
N ARG A 22 9.73 24.76 1.19
CA ARG A 22 10.92 24.18 1.82
C ARG A 22 11.44 22.92 1.13
N TRP A 23 10.56 22.00 0.77
CA TRP A 23 10.93 20.69 0.23
C TRP A 23 10.99 20.65 -1.29
N LYS A 24 10.60 21.76 -1.96
CA LYS A 24 10.54 21.87 -3.41
C LYS A 24 11.82 21.38 -4.08
N LYS A 25 12.99 21.88 -3.68
CA LYS A 25 14.28 21.50 -4.29
C LYS A 25 14.53 20.00 -4.19
N GLN A 26 14.33 19.42 -3.01
CA GLN A 26 14.50 17.99 -2.77
C GLN A 26 13.53 17.14 -3.61
N HIS A 27 12.28 17.60 -3.77
CA HIS A 27 11.27 16.92 -4.58
C HIS A 27 11.65 16.96 -6.07
N GLU A 28 12.11 18.10 -6.57
CA GLU A 28 12.58 18.26 -7.95
C GLU A 28 13.84 17.43 -8.23
N ASP A 29 14.82 17.47 -7.33
CA ASP A 29 16.06 16.70 -7.39
C ASP A 29 15.78 15.19 -7.43
N SER A 30 14.81 14.71 -6.63
CA SER A 30 14.38 13.31 -6.65
C SER A 30 13.37 12.97 -7.74
N GLY A 31 13.03 13.91 -8.63
CA GLY A 31 12.04 13.69 -9.68
C GLY A 31 10.66 13.29 -9.16
N TYR A 32 10.35 13.65 -7.92
CA TYR A 32 9.12 13.29 -7.20
C TYR A 32 8.88 11.77 -7.02
N ILE A 33 9.91 10.92 -7.19
CA ILE A 33 9.79 9.44 -7.15
C ILE A 33 9.15 8.92 -5.84
N PHE A 34 9.42 9.61 -4.73
CA PHE A 34 8.94 9.22 -3.40
C PHE A 34 7.63 9.92 -2.98
N GLN A 35 7.07 10.77 -3.83
CA GLN A 35 5.91 11.60 -3.48
C GLN A 35 4.61 10.92 -3.93
N LYS A 36 3.67 10.74 -3.00
CA LYS A 36 2.33 10.21 -3.31
C LYS A 36 1.54 11.17 -4.22
N ASN A 37 1.55 12.46 -3.89
CA ASN A 37 0.80 13.50 -4.62
C ASN A 37 1.68 14.24 -5.63
N ALA A 38 2.57 13.50 -6.32
CA ALA A 38 3.57 14.06 -7.23
C ALA A 38 2.94 14.91 -8.35
N VAL A 39 1.84 14.44 -8.94
CA VAL A 39 1.17 15.12 -10.06
C VAL A 39 0.65 16.49 -9.63
N LEU A 40 -0.14 16.54 -8.55
CA LEU A 40 -0.68 17.78 -7.98
C LEU A 40 0.44 18.75 -7.62
N THR A 41 1.47 18.27 -6.92
CA THR A 41 2.58 19.12 -6.47
C THR A 41 3.33 19.74 -7.65
N ARG A 42 3.59 18.95 -8.72
CA ARG A 42 4.26 19.44 -9.93
C ARG A 42 3.42 20.48 -10.66
N ALA A 43 2.11 20.26 -10.79
CA ALA A 43 1.20 21.20 -11.42
C ALA A 43 1.15 22.53 -10.65
N THR A 44 0.99 22.47 -9.33
CA THR A 44 0.97 23.68 -8.49
C THR A 44 2.28 24.45 -8.57
N ILE A 45 3.44 23.79 -8.50
CA ILE A 45 4.74 24.45 -8.63
C ILE A 45 4.89 25.11 -10.01
N ALA A 46 4.41 24.46 -11.08
CA ALA A 46 4.43 25.05 -12.42
C ALA A 46 3.56 26.30 -12.50
N GLN A 47 2.35 26.30 -11.91
CA GLN A 47 1.50 27.49 -11.86
C GLN A 47 2.12 28.62 -11.03
N LEU A 48 2.76 28.30 -9.90
CA LEU A 48 3.50 29.28 -9.10
C LEU A 48 4.66 29.90 -9.90
N ARG A 49 5.40 29.10 -10.68
CA ARG A 49 6.48 29.60 -11.55
C ARG A 49 5.99 30.41 -12.75
N ARG A 50 4.82 30.07 -13.30
CA ARG A 50 4.21 30.79 -14.43
C ARG A 50 3.74 32.19 -14.03
N ARG A 51 3.43 32.40 -12.75
CA ARG A 51 3.00 33.68 -12.23
C ARG A 51 4.14 34.71 -12.31
N LYS A 52 3.86 35.87 -12.91
CA LYS A 52 4.83 36.99 -13.03
C LYS A 52 5.13 37.68 -11.70
N VAL A 53 4.24 37.56 -10.72
CA VAL A 53 4.33 38.24 -9.43
C VAL A 53 4.60 37.24 -8.31
N HIS A 54 5.38 37.64 -7.31
CA HIS A 54 5.68 36.83 -6.14
C HIS A 54 4.42 36.37 -5.39
N THR A 55 4.40 35.06 -5.12
CA THR A 55 3.47 34.42 -4.18
C THR A 55 4.20 34.13 -2.89
N LEU A 56 3.70 34.68 -1.78
CA LEU A 56 4.15 34.40 -0.42
C LEU A 56 3.16 33.45 0.23
N PHE A 57 3.66 32.57 1.10
CA PHE A 57 2.81 31.69 1.90
C PHE A 57 2.86 32.11 3.36
N ARG A 58 1.71 32.08 4.03
CA ARG A 58 1.59 32.23 5.48
C ARG A 58 0.83 31.04 6.02
N TRP A 59 1.47 30.31 6.92
CA TRP A 59 0.78 29.29 7.69
C TRP A 59 -0.10 29.95 8.76
N VAL A 60 -1.34 29.50 8.86
CA VAL A 60 -2.28 29.90 9.90
C VAL A 60 -2.73 28.67 10.67
N LYS A 61 -3.10 28.80 11.94
CA LYS A 61 -3.61 27.67 12.71
C LYS A 61 -5.06 27.41 12.32
N GLY A 62 -5.39 26.16 11.96
CA GLY A 62 -6.77 25.76 11.66
C GLY A 62 -7.70 25.98 12.86
N HIS A 63 -8.98 26.26 12.57
CA HIS A 63 -10.04 26.47 13.58
C HIS A 63 -9.71 27.49 14.68
N SER A 64 -8.91 28.52 14.37
CA SER A 64 -8.43 29.51 15.33
C SER A 64 -9.05 30.90 15.13
N GLY A 65 -10.27 30.99 14.58
CA GLY A 65 -10.98 32.26 14.39
C GLY A 65 -10.54 33.04 13.15
N HIS A 66 -9.74 32.44 12.26
CA HIS A 66 -9.35 33.07 11.00
C HIS A 66 -10.49 33.00 9.99
N HIS A 67 -11.36 34.01 9.98
CA HIS A 67 -12.56 34.06 9.14
C HIS A 67 -12.34 33.58 7.70
N ARG A 68 -11.27 34.04 7.02
CA ARG A 68 -10.98 33.62 5.63
C ARG A 68 -10.60 32.14 5.51
N ASN A 69 -9.87 31.58 6.48
CA ASN A 69 -9.53 30.16 6.50
C ASN A 69 -10.77 29.32 6.80
N GLU A 70 -11.59 29.74 7.77
CA GLU A 70 -12.82 29.03 8.14
C GLU A 70 -13.84 29.00 7.00
N GLU A 71 -13.99 30.11 6.25
CA GLU A 71 -14.80 30.10 5.04
C GLU A 71 -14.21 29.21 3.95
N ALA A 72 -12.88 29.15 3.81
CA ALA A 72 -12.22 28.22 2.90
C ALA A 72 -12.46 26.75 3.31
N ASP A 73 -12.44 26.44 4.61
CA ASP A 73 -12.73 25.10 5.14
C ASP A 73 -14.19 24.70 4.88
N LYS A 74 -15.15 25.63 5.06
CA LYS A 74 -16.56 25.41 4.72
C LYS A 74 -16.74 25.12 3.23
N LEU A 75 -16.09 25.91 2.37
CA LEU A 75 -16.13 25.69 0.91
C LEU A 75 -15.47 24.36 0.53
N ALA A 76 -14.37 23.97 1.18
CA ALA A 76 -13.74 22.67 0.98
C ALA A 76 -14.65 21.52 1.40
N ALA A 77 -15.37 21.64 2.51
CA ALA A 77 -16.35 20.64 2.95
C ALA A 77 -17.53 20.50 1.96
N ILE A 78 -18.04 21.62 1.45
CA ILE A 78 -19.07 21.61 0.38
C ILE A 78 -18.52 20.91 -0.87
N GLY A 79 -17.29 21.21 -1.27
CA GLY A 79 -16.62 20.55 -2.39
C GLY A 79 -16.45 19.04 -2.20
N ALA A 80 -16.06 18.61 -0.99
CA ALA A 80 -15.89 17.20 -0.64
C ALA A 80 -17.21 16.42 -0.63
N ALA A 81 -18.33 17.08 -0.35
CA ALA A 81 -19.66 16.49 -0.36
C ALA A 81 -20.28 16.37 -1.78
N LYS A 82 -19.66 16.97 -2.81
CA LYS A 82 -20.16 16.84 -4.18
C LYS A 82 -20.05 15.38 -4.66
N PRO A 83 -21.08 14.84 -5.36
CA PRO A 83 -21.03 13.49 -5.90
C PRO A 83 -20.00 13.34 -7.02
N VAL A 84 -19.70 14.44 -7.73
CA VAL A 84 -18.70 14.49 -8.80
C VAL A 84 -17.74 15.65 -8.49
N GLY A 85 -16.45 15.36 -8.49
CA GLY A 85 -15.41 16.36 -8.26
C GLY A 85 -15.28 17.34 -9.44
N ASP A 86 -14.91 18.57 -9.14
CA ASP A 86 -14.66 19.58 -10.17
C ASP A 86 -13.41 19.23 -10.99
N PRO A 87 -13.40 19.47 -12.33
CA PRO A 87 -12.24 19.19 -13.15
C PRO A 87 -11.08 20.13 -12.81
N ILE A 88 -9.89 19.57 -12.57
CA ILE A 88 -8.68 20.32 -12.26
C ILE A 88 -7.70 20.19 -13.43
N ASP A 89 -7.26 21.33 -13.98
CA ASP A 89 -6.22 21.35 -15.01
C ASP A 89 -4.84 21.08 -14.39
N LEU A 90 -4.29 19.91 -14.71
CA LEU A 90 -2.97 19.45 -14.27
C LEU A 90 -1.92 19.53 -15.39
N THR A 91 -2.22 20.22 -16.49
CA THR A 91 -1.26 20.40 -17.59
C THR A 91 -0.08 21.26 -17.15
N ILE A 92 1.13 20.79 -17.49
CA ILE A 92 2.38 21.48 -17.14
C ILE A 92 3.09 21.86 -18.44
N PRO A 93 3.37 23.16 -18.68
CA PRO A 93 4.16 23.59 -19.82
C PRO A 93 5.53 22.87 -19.87
N PRO A 94 6.00 22.43 -21.04
CA PRO A 94 7.28 21.71 -21.16
C PRO A 94 8.47 22.45 -20.54
N THR A 95 8.49 23.79 -20.62
CA THR A 95 9.54 24.65 -20.05
C THR A 95 9.59 24.65 -18.52
N LEU A 96 8.50 24.25 -17.85
CA LEU A 96 8.39 24.18 -16.39
C LEU A 96 8.39 22.74 -15.87
N ARG A 97 8.47 21.76 -16.76
CA ARG A 97 8.35 20.34 -16.44
C ARG A 97 9.70 19.78 -16.01
N VAL A 98 9.78 19.29 -14.78
CA VAL A 98 10.88 18.41 -14.35
C VAL A 98 10.71 17.06 -15.05
N SER A 99 11.69 16.65 -15.85
CA SER A 99 11.64 15.43 -16.67
C SER A 99 11.88 14.14 -15.89
N GLY A 100 12.62 14.21 -14.78
CA GLY A 100 12.93 13.06 -13.92
C GLY A 100 13.80 13.44 -12.74
N ALA A 101 14.39 12.43 -12.09
CA ALA A 101 15.34 12.66 -11.00
C ALA A 101 16.70 13.11 -11.54
N LYS A 102 17.35 14.03 -10.82
CA LYS A 102 18.65 14.57 -11.18
C LYS A 102 19.74 13.52 -10.95
N LEU A 103 20.48 13.18 -12.01
CA LEU A 103 21.49 12.11 -11.96
C LEU A 103 22.61 12.38 -10.95
N SER A 104 23.02 13.64 -10.78
CA SER A 104 24.11 14.00 -9.85
C SER A 104 23.81 13.74 -8.37
N VAL A 105 22.54 13.51 -8.02
CA VAL A 105 22.09 13.20 -6.65
C VAL A 105 21.36 11.85 -6.58
N MET A 106 21.45 11.07 -7.66
CA MET A 106 20.82 9.75 -7.75
C MET A 106 21.50 8.79 -6.77
N THR A 107 20.68 8.05 -6.04
CA THR A 107 21.14 6.93 -5.20
C THR A 107 20.61 5.62 -5.77
N GLN A 108 21.25 4.50 -5.45
CA GLN A 108 20.75 3.17 -5.83
C GLN A 108 19.31 2.95 -5.35
N LYS A 109 18.96 3.41 -4.14
CA LYS A 109 17.60 3.36 -3.59
C LYS A 109 16.61 4.13 -4.47
N MET A 110 16.97 5.32 -4.92
CA MET A 110 16.13 6.16 -5.79
C MET A 110 15.96 5.53 -7.18
N ALA A 111 17.05 5.05 -7.78
CA ALA A 111 17.02 4.36 -9.07
C ALA A 111 16.16 3.08 -9.00
N TYR A 112 16.35 2.26 -7.97
CA TYR A 112 15.56 1.06 -7.74
C TYR A 112 14.07 1.39 -7.60
N ARG A 113 13.71 2.41 -6.80
CA ARG A 113 12.32 2.82 -6.64
C ARG A 113 11.71 3.33 -7.95
N ALA A 114 12.46 4.10 -8.75
CA ALA A 114 12.00 4.56 -10.06
C ALA A 114 11.69 3.38 -10.99
N ILE A 115 12.61 2.40 -11.07
CA ILE A 115 12.45 1.20 -11.91
C ILE A 115 11.27 0.37 -11.42
N ARG A 116 11.12 0.16 -10.11
CA ARG A 116 9.97 -0.55 -9.54
C ARG A 116 8.66 0.15 -9.87
N ASN A 117 8.54 1.46 -9.65
CA ASN A 117 7.34 2.22 -10.00
C ASN A 117 6.94 2.11 -11.49
N LEU A 118 7.90 1.86 -12.40
CA LEU A 118 7.62 1.60 -13.82
C LEU A 118 7.21 0.15 -14.07
N LYS A 119 7.95 -0.80 -13.50
CA LYS A 119 7.68 -2.24 -13.66
C LYS A 119 6.35 -2.62 -13.02
N ASP A 120 6.07 -2.13 -11.83
CA ASP A 120 4.86 -2.43 -11.06
C ASP A 120 3.56 -2.05 -11.82
N LYS A 121 3.62 -1.06 -12.73
CA LYS A 121 2.48 -0.71 -13.61
C LYS A 121 2.16 -1.74 -14.68
N HIS A 122 3.11 -2.62 -14.98
CA HIS A 122 3.00 -3.67 -15.99
C HIS A 122 2.98 -5.06 -15.36
N VAL A 123 2.93 -5.14 -14.02
CA VAL A 123 2.82 -6.41 -13.32
C VAL A 123 1.35 -6.68 -13.11
N ASP A 124 0.85 -7.73 -13.75
CA ASP A 124 -0.49 -8.21 -13.52
C ASP A 124 -0.65 -8.72 -12.08
N GLU A 125 -1.84 -8.52 -11.54
CA GLU A 125 -2.22 -9.07 -10.25
C GLU A 125 -2.13 -10.60 -10.31
N ARG A 126 -1.66 -11.20 -9.20
CA ARG A 126 -1.53 -12.65 -9.09
C ARG A 126 -2.81 -13.20 -8.47
N PRO A 127 -3.72 -13.82 -9.24
CA PRO A 127 -5.07 -14.12 -8.74
C PRO A 127 -5.06 -15.01 -7.50
N ARG A 128 -4.11 -15.95 -7.41
CA ARG A 128 -3.97 -16.83 -6.24
C ARG A 128 -3.48 -16.09 -5.00
N THR A 129 -2.56 -15.15 -5.16
CA THR A 129 -2.09 -14.31 -4.04
C THR A 129 -3.22 -13.43 -3.53
N GLU A 130 -3.97 -12.81 -4.45
CA GLU A 130 -5.12 -11.97 -4.11
C GLU A 130 -6.22 -12.77 -3.40
N ALA A 131 -6.58 -13.96 -3.91
CA ALA A 131 -7.53 -14.85 -3.26
C ALA A 131 -7.09 -15.23 -1.83
N ASN A 132 -5.80 -15.50 -1.63
CA ASN A 132 -5.27 -15.80 -0.29
C ASN A 132 -5.30 -14.57 0.63
N LEU A 133 -4.96 -13.37 0.14
CA LEU A 133 -5.08 -12.14 0.91
C LEU A 133 -6.53 -11.85 1.30
N ASN A 134 -7.48 -12.03 0.38
CA ASN A 134 -8.91 -11.85 0.62
C ASN A 134 -9.43 -12.84 1.68
N ARG A 135 -8.97 -14.09 1.65
CA ARG A 135 -9.27 -15.06 2.72
C ARG A 135 -8.76 -14.55 4.05
N ILE A 136 -7.48 -14.14 4.13
CA ILE A 136 -6.85 -13.63 5.35
C ILE A 136 -7.63 -12.44 5.94
N THR A 137 -7.92 -11.44 5.11
CA THR A 137 -8.62 -10.25 5.57
C THR A 137 -10.05 -10.58 6.02
N SER A 138 -10.73 -11.49 5.31
CA SER A 138 -12.10 -11.90 5.64
C SER A 138 -12.17 -12.73 6.91
N GLY A 139 -11.24 -13.67 7.14
CA GLY A 139 -11.22 -14.45 8.37
C GLY A 139 -10.84 -13.62 9.58
N ILE A 140 -9.90 -12.69 9.44
CA ILE A 140 -9.59 -11.74 10.53
C ILE A 140 -10.80 -10.85 10.84
N GLN A 141 -11.50 -10.34 9.82
CA GLN A 141 -12.74 -9.59 10.01
C GLN A 141 -13.82 -10.46 10.70
N GLY A 142 -13.98 -11.72 10.28
CA GLY A 142 -14.96 -12.64 10.88
C GLY A 142 -14.64 -13.03 12.32
N ALA A 143 -13.36 -13.24 12.63
CA ALA A 143 -12.90 -13.69 13.95
C ALA A 143 -12.80 -12.54 14.97
N PHE A 144 -12.37 -11.36 14.54
CA PHE A 144 -12.03 -10.24 15.42
C PHE A 144 -12.85 -8.96 15.18
N GLY A 145 -13.62 -8.89 14.08
CA GLY A 145 -14.36 -7.68 13.71
C GLY A 145 -13.48 -6.54 13.18
N ILE A 146 -12.23 -6.83 12.81
CA ILE A 146 -11.22 -5.83 12.41
C ILE A 146 -10.92 -5.93 10.92
N GLN A 147 -11.14 -4.83 10.20
CA GLN A 147 -10.85 -4.75 8.77
C GLN A 147 -9.38 -4.39 8.57
N LEU A 148 -8.61 -5.31 7.99
CA LEU A 148 -7.19 -5.09 7.71
C LEU A 148 -6.95 -4.70 6.25
N SER A 149 -5.90 -3.90 6.05
CA SER A 149 -5.32 -3.67 4.73
C SER A 149 -4.33 -4.79 4.37
N GLU A 150 -4.17 -5.10 3.10
CA GLU A 150 -3.14 -6.04 2.61
C GLU A 150 -1.72 -5.61 3.06
N GLU A 151 -1.44 -4.30 3.09
CA GLU A 151 -0.16 -3.78 3.57
C GLU A 151 0.10 -4.18 5.02
N THR A 152 -0.94 -4.20 5.86
CA THR A 152 -0.84 -4.64 7.25
C THR A 152 -0.51 -6.13 7.33
N VAL A 153 -1.14 -6.96 6.50
CA VAL A 153 -0.83 -8.40 6.40
C VAL A 153 0.64 -8.61 6.04
N TRP A 154 1.14 -7.94 5.00
CA TRP A 154 2.54 -8.09 4.58
C TRP A 154 3.56 -7.57 5.59
N LYS A 155 3.19 -6.55 6.38
CA LYS A 155 4.03 -6.05 7.47
C LYS A 155 4.05 -6.99 8.67
N SER A 156 2.93 -7.64 9.00
CA SER A 156 2.85 -8.56 10.15
C SER A 156 3.80 -9.75 9.97
N LEU A 157 3.99 -10.23 8.74
CA LEU A 157 4.95 -11.30 8.42
C LEU A 157 6.39 -10.92 8.76
N ARG A 158 6.71 -9.63 8.95
CA ARG A 158 8.06 -9.12 9.26
C ARG A 158 8.15 -8.51 10.65
N ALA A 159 7.17 -8.78 11.52
CA ALA A 159 7.20 -8.29 12.89
C ALA A 159 8.40 -8.87 13.66
N LYS A 160 8.87 -8.14 14.69
CA LYS A 160 10.07 -8.50 15.46
C LYS A 160 10.04 -9.91 16.06
N HIS A 161 8.85 -10.41 16.39
CA HIS A 161 8.63 -11.74 16.97
C HIS A 161 8.48 -12.85 15.93
N VAL A 162 8.44 -12.52 14.64
CA VAL A 162 8.38 -13.50 13.54
C VAL A 162 9.80 -13.77 13.06
N THR A 163 10.23 -15.03 13.18
CA THR A 163 11.55 -15.43 12.69
C THR A 163 11.63 -15.29 11.18
N ARG A 164 12.84 -15.10 10.63
CA ARG A 164 13.04 -15.02 9.18
C ARG A 164 12.53 -16.25 8.43
N ALA A 165 12.74 -17.45 8.99
CA ALA A 165 12.26 -18.69 8.39
C ALA A 165 10.73 -18.74 8.34
N THR A 166 10.05 -18.37 9.43
CA THR A 166 8.59 -18.27 9.48
C THR A 166 8.06 -17.23 8.50
N SER A 167 8.71 -16.06 8.43
CA SER A 167 8.36 -14.99 7.48
C SER A 167 8.41 -15.47 6.04
N GLN A 168 9.48 -16.17 5.66
CA GLN A 168 9.65 -16.73 4.32
C GLN A 168 8.60 -17.81 4.02
N PHE A 169 8.33 -18.70 4.97
CA PHE A 169 7.29 -19.72 4.84
C PHE A 169 5.91 -19.08 4.60
N LEU A 170 5.51 -18.13 5.45
CA LEU A 170 4.22 -17.45 5.33
C LEU A 170 4.13 -16.64 4.03
N TRP A 171 5.21 -15.95 3.64
CA TRP A 171 5.25 -15.22 2.37
C TRP A 171 5.04 -16.17 1.18
N MET A 172 5.72 -17.31 1.15
CA MET A 172 5.54 -18.32 0.10
C MET A 172 4.15 -18.94 0.12
N ALA A 173 3.59 -19.19 1.31
CA ALA A 173 2.24 -19.73 1.48
C ALA A 173 1.18 -18.77 0.90
N VAL A 174 1.23 -17.48 1.27
CA VAL A 174 0.29 -16.47 0.75
C VAL A 174 0.44 -16.32 -0.76
N HIS A 175 1.67 -16.37 -1.29
CA HIS A 175 1.91 -16.30 -2.73
C HIS A 175 1.58 -17.58 -3.52
N ASP A 176 1.16 -18.66 -2.87
CA ASP A 176 1.00 -19.98 -3.48
C ASP A 176 2.28 -20.43 -4.22
N GLY A 177 3.43 -20.25 -3.55
CA GLY A 177 4.76 -20.49 -4.10
C GLY A 177 5.30 -21.91 -3.87
N PHE A 178 4.59 -22.74 -3.11
CA PHE A 178 4.99 -24.12 -2.85
C PHE A 178 4.52 -25.05 -3.98
N MET A 179 5.32 -26.08 -4.27
CA MET A 179 4.99 -27.08 -5.28
C MET A 179 4.00 -28.11 -4.69
N ILE A 180 2.72 -27.74 -4.63
CA ILE A 180 1.62 -28.55 -4.06
C ILE A 180 0.37 -28.49 -4.94
N GLY A 181 -0.52 -29.48 -4.79
CA GLY A 181 -1.84 -29.49 -5.42
C GLY A 181 -1.80 -29.33 -6.93
N THR A 182 -2.55 -28.34 -7.40
CA THR A 182 -2.67 -27.99 -8.82
C THR A 182 -1.35 -27.71 -9.54
N HIS A 183 -0.26 -27.41 -8.82
CA HIS A 183 1.05 -27.26 -9.44
C HIS A 183 1.56 -28.57 -10.06
N TRP A 184 1.21 -29.71 -9.47
CA TRP A 184 1.52 -31.02 -10.01
C TRP A 184 0.62 -31.40 -11.19
N LEU A 185 -0.53 -30.76 -11.37
CA LEU A 185 -1.51 -31.06 -12.45
C LEU A 185 -1.27 -30.30 -13.76
N ARG A 186 -0.05 -29.80 -13.98
CA ARG A 186 0.30 -29.07 -15.21
C ARG A 186 0.42 -30.05 -16.39
N THR A 187 0.08 -29.58 -17.59
CA THR A 187 -0.02 -30.40 -18.82
C THR A 187 1.21 -31.25 -19.13
N ASN A 188 2.41 -30.77 -18.80
CA ASN A 188 3.67 -31.47 -19.07
C ASN A 188 4.22 -32.24 -17.85
N MET A 189 3.40 -32.50 -16.83
CA MET A 189 3.84 -33.22 -15.64
C MET A 189 3.73 -34.74 -15.84
N PRO A 190 4.78 -35.53 -15.55
CA PRO A 190 4.71 -36.99 -15.48
C PRO A 190 3.61 -37.51 -14.55
N ALA A 191 2.97 -38.64 -14.91
CA ALA A 191 1.81 -39.18 -14.19
C ALA A 191 2.13 -39.53 -12.72
N ASP A 192 3.32 -40.08 -12.45
CA ASP A 192 3.81 -40.40 -11.11
C ASP A 192 3.96 -39.15 -10.22
N LEU A 193 4.25 -37.98 -10.82
CA LEU A 193 4.33 -36.72 -10.10
C LEU A 193 2.94 -36.09 -9.90
N GLN A 194 1.99 -36.34 -10.80
CA GLN A 194 0.61 -35.87 -10.66
C GLN A 194 -0.10 -36.47 -9.43
N GLU A 195 0.26 -37.69 -9.04
CA GLU A 195 -0.25 -38.34 -7.81
C GLU A 195 0.02 -37.52 -6.54
N ARG A 196 1.03 -36.64 -6.56
CA ARG A 196 1.39 -35.73 -5.46
C ARG A 196 0.44 -34.54 -5.32
N ALA A 197 -0.48 -34.35 -6.26
CA ALA A 197 -1.47 -33.27 -6.19
C ALA A 197 -2.48 -33.50 -5.07
N THR A 198 -2.77 -34.74 -4.72
CA THR A 198 -3.83 -35.10 -3.77
C THR A 198 -3.26 -35.67 -2.48
N CYS A 199 -3.95 -35.40 -1.38
CA CYS A 199 -3.59 -35.95 -0.09
C CYS A 199 -3.85 -37.46 -0.05
N THR A 200 -2.85 -38.24 0.36
CA THR A 200 -2.98 -39.71 0.47
C THR A 200 -3.88 -40.15 1.64
N ARG A 201 -4.30 -39.23 2.51
CA ARG A 201 -5.14 -39.52 3.68
C ARG A 201 -6.62 -39.26 3.44
N CYS A 202 -6.97 -38.06 2.94
CA CYS A 202 -8.37 -37.66 2.72
C CYS A 202 -8.78 -37.61 1.24
N GLY A 203 -7.83 -37.65 0.30
CA GLY A 203 -8.11 -37.56 -1.14
C GLY A 203 -8.32 -36.15 -1.69
N GLU A 204 -8.34 -35.11 -0.85
CA GLU A 204 -8.48 -33.73 -1.31
C GLU A 204 -7.22 -33.21 -2.03
N CYS A 205 -7.39 -32.24 -2.93
CA CYS A 205 -6.26 -31.59 -3.60
C CYS A 205 -5.47 -30.74 -2.59
N GLU A 206 -4.16 -30.97 -2.51
CA GLU A 206 -3.29 -30.34 -1.52
C GLU A 206 -3.18 -28.83 -1.76
N THR A 207 -3.68 -28.06 -0.81
CA THR A 207 -3.45 -26.61 -0.72
C THR A 207 -2.79 -26.28 0.60
N MET A 208 -2.18 -25.10 0.72
CA MET A 208 -1.61 -24.71 2.00
C MET A 208 -2.68 -24.64 3.11
N THR A 209 -3.91 -24.25 2.75
CA THR A 209 -5.08 -24.32 3.65
C THR A 209 -5.32 -25.75 4.11
N HIS A 210 -5.40 -26.68 3.16
CA HIS A 210 -5.71 -28.06 3.45
C HIS A 210 -4.66 -28.64 4.40
N ILE A 211 -3.38 -28.52 4.06
CA ILE A 211 -2.26 -29.03 4.86
C ILE A 211 -2.26 -28.46 6.29
N THR A 212 -2.50 -27.16 6.43
CA THR A 212 -2.32 -26.48 7.72
C THR A 212 -3.58 -26.36 8.56
N MET A 213 -4.78 -26.35 7.96
CA MET A 213 -6.03 -25.97 8.64
C MET A 213 -7.16 -26.99 8.54
N GLU A 214 -7.26 -27.76 7.46
CA GLU A 214 -8.47 -28.55 7.15
C GLU A 214 -8.24 -30.07 7.14
N CYS A 215 -7.02 -30.52 6.82
CA CYS A 215 -6.71 -31.94 6.68
C CYS A 215 -6.97 -32.71 7.98
N ASN A 216 -7.51 -33.93 7.84
CA ASN A 216 -7.75 -34.86 8.95
C ASN A 216 -6.51 -35.69 9.35
N ALA A 217 -5.33 -35.41 8.77
CA ALA A 217 -4.10 -36.07 9.15
C ALA A 217 -3.71 -35.69 10.59
N ILE A 218 -3.40 -36.70 11.41
CA ILE A 218 -3.15 -36.60 12.86
C ILE A 218 -2.16 -35.47 13.23
N GLY A 219 -1.15 -35.23 12.39
CA GLY A 219 -0.10 -34.24 12.68
C GLY A 219 -0.62 -32.81 12.84
N GLN A 220 -1.54 -32.38 11.98
CA GLN A 220 -2.09 -31.02 12.01
C GLN A 220 -2.88 -30.77 13.30
N GLU A 221 -3.71 -31.75 13.69
CA GLU A 221 -4.55 -31.64 14.88
C GLU A 221 -3.69 -31.52 16.14
N ILE A 222 -2.65 -32.34 16.27
CA ILE A 222 -1.74 -32.31 17.42
C ILE A 222 -1.10 -30.93 17.57
N VAL A 223 -0.60 -30.35 16.47
CA VAL A 223 0.05 -29.03 16.49
C VAL A 223 -0.92 -27.94 16.96
N TRP A 224 -2.15 -27.93 16.46
CA TRP A 224 -3.15 -26.95 16.90
C TRP A 224 -3.64 -27.17 18.33
N GLN A 225 -3.75 -28.42 18.78
CA GLN A 225 -4.07 -28.72 20.17
C GLN A 225 -2.97 -28.21 21.12
N LEU A 226 -1.70 -28.41 20.77
CA LEU A 226 -0.56 -27.90 21.54
C LEU A 226 -0.55 -26.36 21.55
N LEU A 227 -0.76 -25.72 20.41
CA LEU A 227 -0.85 -24.27 20.33
C LEU A 227 -2.03 -23.72 21.13
N LYS A 228 -3.20 -24.36 21.07
CA LYS A 228 -4.38 -23.99 21.87
C LYS A 228 -4.08 -24.06 23.37
N LYS A 229 -3.43 -25.14 23.82
CA LYS A 229 -3.02 -25.28 25.24
C LYS A 229 -2.10 -24.12 25.65
N LEU A 230 -1.09 -23.81 24.85
CA LEU A 230 -0.17 -22.69 25.12
C LEU A 230 -0.89 -21.33 25.10
N TRP A 231 -1.78 -21.11 24.14
CA TRP A 231 -2.51 -19.86 23.97
C TRP A 231 -3.43 -19.57 25.16
N LEU A 232 -4.12 -20.58 25.68
CA LEU A 232 -5.01 -20.43 26.83
C LEU A 232 -4.27 -20.01 28.11
N LEU A 233 -2.97 -20.30 28.23
CA LEU A 233 -2.15 -19.82 29.36
C LEU A 233 -1.97 -18.30 29.36
N THR A 234 -2.19 -17.63 28.23
CA THR A 234 -2.12 -16.15 28.13
C THR A 234 -3.37 -15.45 28.67
N GLY A 235 -4.45 -16.21 28.94
CA GLY A 235 -5.78 -15.66 29.27
C GLY A 235 -6.53 -15.08 28.07
N ALA A 236 -5.95 -15.09 26.87
CA ALA A 236 -6.61 -14.62 25.67
C ALA A 236 -7.66 -15.63 25.15
N ARG A 237 -8.71 -15.12 24.50
CA ARG A 237 -9.72 -15.94 23.84
C ARG A 237 -9.07 -16.78 22.74
N TRP A 238 -9.41 -18.07 22.69
CA TRP A 238 -9.05 -18.93 21.57
C TRP A 238 -9.98 -18.70 20.38
N HIS A 239 -9.40 -18.39 19.22
CA HIS A 239 -10.09 -18.38 17.95
C HIS A 239 -9.63 -19.59 17.15
N LYS A 240 -10.56 -20.37 16.58
CA LYS A 240 -10.18 -21.50 15.73
C LYS A 240 -9.40 -20.94 14.53
N PRO A 241 -8.25 -21.53 14.19
CA PRO A 241 -7.46 -21.13 13.03
C PRO A 241 -8.32 -21.18 11.77
N CYS A 242 -8.27 -20.09 11.03
CA CYS A 242 -8.78 -19.95 9.67
C CYS A 242 -7.77 -19.03 8.94
N TRP A 243 -7.88 -18.97 7.62
CA TRP A 243 -7.27 -17.86 6.90
C TRP A 243 -7.95 -16.57 7.32
#